data_AF-M1EL84-F1
#
_entry.id   AF-M1EL84-F1
#
_cell.length_a   1.000
_cell.length_b   1.000
_cell.length_c   1.000
_cell.angle_alpha   90.00
_cell.angle_beta   90.00
_cell.angle_gamma   90.00
#
_symmetry.space_group_name_H-M   'P 1'
#
loop_
_entity.id
_entity.type
_entity.pdbx_description
1 polymer ?
#
loop_
_entity_poly.entity_id
_entity_poly.type
_entity_poly.pdbx_seq_one_letter_code
_entity_poly.pdbx_strand_id
1 'polypeptide(L)'
;ADEVPAATFGLGGTLSSASFLLRQLPGPNLTMSFLLRTREPAGLLLQLANDSVAGLTVFLSEGQIQAEVLGSPTLVLPGRWDDGLRHLVTLSFGPDQLQGLGQQV
;
A
#
# COMPACT_ATOMS: atom_id res chain seq x y z
N ALA A 1 23.73 -13.56 -2.67
CA ALA A 1 23.95 -12.57 -1.59
C ALA A 1 22.81 -12.73 -0.61
N ASP A 2 23.08 -12.73 0.70
CA ASP A 2 22.02 -12.72 1.70
C ASP A 2 21.24 -11.40 1.62
N GLU A 3 19.91 -11.49 1.62
CA GLU A 3 19.03 -10.33 1.63
C GLU A 3 18.94 -9.79 3.07
N VAL A 4 19.15 -8.48 3.25
CA VAL A 4 18.86 -7.79 4.51
C VAL A 4 17.55 -7.02 4.34
N PRO A 5 16.42 -7.49 4.92
CA PRO A 5 15.14 -6.79 4.79
C PRO A 5 15.19 -5.47 5.56
N ALA A 6 14.59 -4.41 4.99
CA ALA A 6 14.53 -3.10 5.64
C ALA A 6 13.65 -3.11 6.91
N ALA A 7 12.57 -3.89 6.90
CA ALA A 7 11.67 -4.09 8.03
C ALA A 7 10.95 -5.44 7.92
N THR A 8 10.47 -5.96 9.04
CA THR A 8 9.58 -7.12 9.11
C THR A 8 8.40 -6.76 9.98
N PHE A 9 7.19 -7.02 9.48
CA PHE A 9 5.91 -6.75 10.16
C PHE A 9 5.17 -8.08 10.37
N GLY A 10 4.26 -8.14 11.34
CA GLY A 10 3.40 -9.30 11.52
C GLY A 10 4.06 -10.48 12.23
N LEU A 11 5.22 -10.30 12.89
CA LEU A 11 5.95 -11.41 13.50
C LEU A 11 5.07 -12.12 14.55
N GLY A 12 4.85 -13.41 14.36
CA GLY A 12 3.99 -14.21 15.23
C GLY A 12 2.50 -13.82 15.19
N GLY A 13 2.03 -13.20 14.10
CA GLY A 13 0.65 -12.72 13.97
C GLY A 13 0.37 -11.42 14.72
N THR A 14 1.41 -10.75 15.23
CA THR A 14 1.25 -9.49 15.98
C THR A 14 0.96 -8.33 15.05
N LEU A 15 0.00 -7.47 15.41
CA LEU A 15 -0.22 -6.21 14.70
C LEU A 15 1.00 -5.30 14.83
N SER A 16 1.50 -4.81 13.70
CA SER A 16 2.67 -3.93 13.66
C SER A 16 2.59 -2.98 12.48
N SER A 17 3.02 -1.74 12.67
CA SER A 17 3.05 -0.72 11.63
C SER A 17 4.22 0.25 11.82
N ALA A 18 4.53 0.99 10.77
CA ALA A 18 5.39 2.18 10.83
C ALA A 18 4.63 3.32 10.14
N SER A 19 4.68 4.52 10.73
CA SER A 19 3.92 5.67 10.26
C SER A 19 4.84 6.87 10.07
N PHE A 20 4.63 7.58 8.97
CA PHE A 20 5.40 8.76 8.60
C PHE A 20 4.45 9.89 8.27
N LEU A 21 4.74 11.09 8.79
CA LEU A 21 3.96 12.28 8.49
C LEU A 21 4.46 12.91 7.19
N LEU A 22 3.58 13.03 6.20
CA LEU A 22 3.82 13.83 5.01
C LEU A 22 3.36 15.26 5.27
N ARG A 23 4.29 16.21 5.34
CA ARG A 23 3.99 17.64 5.61
C ARG A 23 3.38 18.36 4.42
N GLN A 24 3.52 17.79 3.23
CA GLN A 24 2.98 18.31 1.98
C GLN A 24 2.15 17.22 1.34
N LEU A 25 0.99 17.59 0.82
CA LEU A 25 0.17 16.66 0.04
C LEU A 25 0.97 16.19 -1.19
N PRO A 26 0.86 14.91 -1.56
CA PRO A 26 1.41 14.45 -2.81
C PRO A 26 0.77 15.23 -3.96
N GLY A 27 1.56 15.51 -5.01
CA GLY A 27 1.05 16.15 -6.21
C GLY A 27 -0.03 15.29 -6.90
N PRO A 28 -0.64 15.79 -7.99
CA PRO A 28 -1.75 15.11 -8.67
C PRO A 28 -1.37 13.75 -9.24
N ASN A 29 -0.07 13.47 -9.39
CA ASN A 29 0.44 12.16 -9.75
C ASN A 29 1.18 11.56 -8.55
N LEU A 30 0.70 10.43 -8.03
CA LEU A 30 1.35 9.69 -6.97
C LEU A 30 1.93 8.41 -7.54
N THR A 31 3.24 8.23 -7.40
CA THR A 31 3.89 6.93 -7.62
C THR A 31 4.51 6.45 -6.33
N MET A 32 4.23 5.21 -5.97
CA MET A 32 4.82 4.56 -4.82
C MET A 32 5.37 3.21 -5.22
N SER A 33 6.55 2.88 -4.70
CA SER A 33 7.18 1.60 -4.93
C SER A 33 7.73 1.04 -3.64
N PHE A 34 7.56 -0.26 -3.43
CA PHE A 34 8.13 -0.97 -2.30
C PHE A 34 8.43 -2.42 -2.67
N LEU A 35 9.30 -3.04 -1.87
CA LEU A 35 9.62 -4.46 -1.99
C LEU A 35 8.73 -5.23 -1.03
N LEU A 36 8.07 -6.27 -1.53
CA LEU A 36 7.22 -7.17 -0.76
C LEU A 36 7.77 -8.59 -0.82
N ARG A 37 7.82 -9.25 0.34
CA ARG A 37 8.04 -10.68 0.47
C ARG A 37 7.12 -11.20 1.57
N THR A 38 6.13 -12.01 1.23
CA THR A 38 5.14 -12.52 2.18
C THR A 38 4.65 -13.92 1.79
N ARG A 39 4.19 -14.68 2.79
CA ARG A 39 3.38 -15.90 2.61
C ARG A 39 1.99 -15.76 3.23
N GLU A 40 1.73 -14.64 3.89
CA GLU A 40 0.39 -14.35 4.39
C GLU A 40 -0.53 -14.08 3.19
N PRO A 41 -1.76 -14.61 3.19
CA PRO A 41 -2.69 -14.41 2.09
C PRO A 41 -3.42 -13.06 2.16
N ALA A 42 -3.37 -12.39 3.31
CA ALA A 42 -4.04 -11.11 3.53
C ALA A 42 -3.31 -10.22 4.53
N GLY A 43 -3.51 -8.91 4.43
CA GLY A 43 -2.98 -7.93 5.38
C GLY A 43 -2.83 -6.53 4.80
N LEU A 44 -2.88 -5.51 5.66
CA LEU A 44 -2.61 -4.13 5.25
C LEU A 44 -1.13 -3.98 4.85
N LEU A 45 -0.87 -3.43 3.67
CA LEU A 45 0.48 -3.18 3.17
C LEU A 45 0.87 -1.71 3.36
N LEU A 46 -0.03 -0.80 3.01
CA LEU A 46 0.20 0.64 3.07
C LEU A 46 -1.13 1.38 3.16
N GLN A 47 -1.14 2.50 3.87
CA GLN A 47 -2.27 3.42 3.87
C GLN A 47 -1.76 4.85 3.82
N LEU A 48 -2.37 5.68 2.98
CA LEU A 48 -2.23 7.12 2.98
C LEU A 48 -3.54 7.72 3.46
N ALA A 49 -3.47 8.41 4.58
CA ALA A 49 -4.61 9.02 5.23
C ALA A 49 -4.36 10.51 5.49
N ASN A 50 -5.42 11.29 5.38
CA ASN A 50 -5.47 12.65 5.92
C ASN A 50 -6.27 12.58 7.21
N ASP A 51 -5.61 12.91 8.32
CA ASP A 51 -6.16 12.78 9.67
C ASP A 51 -6.77 11.39 9.93
N SER A 52 -8.10 11.28 9.95
CA SER A 52 -8.82 10.03 10.22
C SER A 52 -9.32 9.33 8.95
N VAL A 53 -9.21 9.96 7.78
CA VAL A 53 -9.78 9.47 6.53
C VAL A 53 -8.68 8.90 5.64
N ALA A 54 -8.73 7.59 5.41
CA ALA A 54 -7.85 6.93 4.45
C ALA A 54 -8.30 7.26 3.02
N GLY A 55 -7.49 8.04 2.31
CA GLY A 55 -7.76 8.34 0.90
C GLY A 55 -7.20 7.28 -0.04
N LEU A 56 -6.18 6.53 0.38
CA LEU A 56 -5.67 5.37 -0.33
C LEU A 56 -5.32 4.25 0.66
N THR A 57 -5.83 3.05 0.41
CA THR A 57 -5.49 1.84 1.17
C THR A 57 -4.98 0.78 0.20
N VAL A 58 -3.82 0.20 0.48
CA VAL A 58 -3.22 -0.90 -0.27
C VAL A 58 -3.11 -2.09 0.65
N PHE A 59 -3.69 -3.21 0.27
CA PHE A 59 -3.70 -4.43 1.07
C PHE A 59 -3.52 -5.65 0.20
N LEU A 60 -3.12 -6.74 0.85
CA LEU A 60 -3.16 -8.07 0.29
C LEU A 60 -4.51 -8.70 0.65
N SER A 61 -5.16 -9.34 -0.31
CA SER A 61 -6.36 -10.13 -0.11
C SER A 61 -6.34 -11.32 -1.07
N GLU A 62 -6.53 -12.52 -0.53
CA GLU A 62 -6.46 -13.79 -1.29
C GLU A 62 -5.15 -13.93 -2.09
N GLY A 63 -4.04 -13.41 -1.56
CA GLY A 63 -2.72 -13.42 -2.19
C GLY A 63 -2.55 -12.40 -3.33
N GLN A 64 -3.52 -11.53 -3.57
CA GLN A 64 -3.47 -10.46 -4.58
C GLN A 64 -3.36 -9.09 -3.91
N ILE A 65 -2.61 -8.19 -4.52
CA ILE A 65 -2.55 -6.80 -4.07
C ILE A 65 -3.76 -6.05 -4.61
N GLN A 66 -4.49 -5.39 -3.72
CA GLN A 66 -5.60 -4.52 -4.02
C GLN A 66 -5.28 -3.11 -3.54
N ALA A 67 -5.62 -2.11 -4.36
CA ALA A 67 -5.49 -0.70 -4.04
C ALA A 67 -6.85 -0.02 -4.16
N GLU A 68 -7.31 0.54 -3.06
CA GLU A 68 -8.57 1.26 -2.94
C GLU A 68 -8.29 2.74 -2.76
N VAL A 69 -8.77 3.56 -3.69
CA VAL A 69 -8.74 5.01 -3.57
C VAL A 69 -10.16 5.50 -3.31
N LEU A 70 -10.31 6.42 -2.37
CA LEU A 70 -11.63 6.95 -2.00
C LEU A 70 -12.33 7.56 -3.23
N GLY A 71 -13.50 7.01 -3.57
CA GLY A 71 -14.31 7.45 -4.70
C GLY A 71 -13.93 6.83 -6.06
N SER A 72 -12.96 5.90 -6.10
CA SER A 72 -12.55 5.20 -7.32
C SER A 72 -12.79 3.69 -7.23
N PRO A 73 -12.92 2.98 -8.37
CA PRO A 73 -12.95 1.52 -8.38
C PRO A 73 -11.65 0.92 -7.81
N THR A 74 -11.76 -0.23 -7.13
CA THR A 74 -10.60 -0.98 -6.64
C THR A 74 -9.72 -1.44 -7.79
N LEU A 75 -8.43 -1.14 -7.69
CA LEU A 75 -7.41 -1.67 -8.59
C LEU A 75 -6.86 -2.99 -8.03
N VAL A 76 -6.87 -4.04 -8.83
CA VAL A 76 -6.29 -5.34 -8.47
C VAL A 76 -5.08 -5.61 -9.34
N LEU A 77 -3.94 -5.88 -8.72
CA LEU A 77 -2.73 -6.22 -9.45
C LEU A 77 -2.80 -7.67 -9.91
N PRO A 78 -2.47 -7.96 -11.18
CA PRO A 78 -2.54 -9.32 -11.69
C PRO A 78 -1.50 -10.22 -11.01
N GLY A 79 -1.85 -11.50 -10.86
CA GLY A 79 -0.97 -12.53 -10.31
C GLY A 79 -1.03 -12.65 -8.78
N ARG A 80 -0.23 -13.57 -8.25
CA ARG A 80 -0.10 -13.81 -6.81
C ARG A 80 1.18 -13.18 -6.27
N TRP A 81 1.11 -12.70 -5.05
CA TRP A 81 2.17 -11.95 -4.37
C TRP A 81 2.60 -12.58 -3.04
N ASP A 82 2.00 -13.74 -2.69
CA ASP A 82 2.16 -14.48 -1.44
C ASP A 82 3.02 -15.76 -1.59
N ASP A 83 3.87 -15.82 -2.62
CA ASP A 83 4.74 -16.97 -2.92
C ASP A 83 6.00 -17.07 -2.02
N GLY A 84 6.20 -16.07 -1.15
CA GLY A 84 7.39 -15.94 -0.30
C GLY A 84 8.66 -15.50 -1.02
N LEU A 85 8.56 -15.11 -2.30
CA LEU A 85 9.63 -14.46 -3.07
C LEU A 85 9.54 -12.94 -2.92
N ARG A 86 10.63 -12.27 -3.25
CA ARG A 86 10.72 -10.80 -3.22
C ARG A 86 10.24 -10.23 -4.54
N HIS A 87 9.25 -9.34 -4.47
CA HIS A 87 8.68 -8.64 -5.61
C HIS A 87 8.81 -7.13 -5.45
N LEU A 88 9.01 -6.40 -6.55
CA LEU A 88 8.86 -4.95 -6.60
C LEU A 88 7.42 -4.62 -6.96
N VAL A 89 6.72 -3.98 -6.03
CA VAL A 89 5.39 -3.41 -6.27
C VAL A 89 5.58 -1.96 -6.68
N THR A 90 4.94 -1.54 -7.77
CA THR A 90 4.87 -0.14 -8.18
C THR A 90 3.43 0.20 -8.50
N LEU A 91 2.91 1.23 -7.84
CA LEU A 91 1.57 1.76 -8.03
C LEU A 91 1.68 3.20 -8.51
N SER A 92 1.00 3.52 -9.60
CA SER A 92 0.95 4.88 -10.15
C SER A 92 -0.50 5.32 -10.32
N PHE A 93 -0.82 6.45 -9.72
CA PHE A 93 -2.14 7.05 -9.77
C PHE A 93 -2.05 8.41 -10.45
N GLY A 94 -2.93 8.63 -11.41
CA GLY A 94 -3.07 9.91 -12.10
C GLY A 94 -4.02 10.88 -11.38
N PRO A 95 -4.20 12.09 -11.94
CA PRO A 95 -4.95 13.18 -11.29
C PRO A 95 -6.39 12.82 -10.98
N ASP A 96 -7.04 12.09 -11.88
CA ASP A 96 -8.47 11.77 -11.79
C ASP A 96 -8.77 10.68 -10.76
N GLN A 97 -7.77 9.87 -10.41
CA GLN A 97 -7.92 8.78 -9.45
C GLN A 97 -7.80 9.29 -8.01
N LEU A 98 -7.15 10.44 -7.79
CA LEU A 98 -6.78 10.93 -6.46
C LEU A 98 -7.58 12.15 -5.98
N GLN A 99 -8.72 12.47 -6.60
CA GLN A 99 -9.48 13.69 -6.32
C GLN A 99 -9.94 13.84 -4.84
N GLY A 100 -9.97 12.74 -4.08
CA GLY A 100 -10.26 12.71 -2.64
C GLY A 100 -9.03 12.76 -1.71
N LEU A 101 -7.81 12.57 -2.22
CA LEU A 101 -6.58 12.69 -1.43
C LEU A 101 -6.23 14.17 -1.25
N GLY A 102 -6.70 14.77 -0.16
CA GLY A 102 -6.29 16.14 0.20
C GLY A 102 -7.39 17.13 0.53
N GLN A 103 -8.67 16.73 0.43
CA GLN A 103 -9.74 17.66 0.79
C GLN A 103 -9.82 17.79 2.31
N GLN A 104 -9.33 18.92 2.82
CA GLN A 104 -9.69 19.41 4.15
C GLN A 104 -11.20 19.67 4.15
N VAL A 105 -11.93 19.01 5.06
CA VAL A 105 -13.30 19.41 5.43
C VAL A 105 -13.21 20.55 6.43
#